data_AF-A0A2A6RF67-F1
#
_entry.id   AF-A0A2A6RF67-F1
#
_cell.length_a   1.000
_cell.length_b   1.000
_cell.length_c   1.000
_cell.angle_alpha   90.00
_cell.angle_beta   90.00
_cell.angle_gamma   90.00
#
_symmetry.space_group_name_H-M   'P 1'
#
loop_
_entity.id
_entity.type
_entity.pdbx_description
1 polymer ?
#
loop_
_entity_poly.entity_id
_entity_poly.type
_entity_poly.pdbx_seq_one_letter_code
_entity_poly.pdbx_strand_id
1 'polypeptide(L)'
;MWESLQLRIDYYDFYITTTRKGIVPWDARQITVLLFMMLGSLSLTIAYIWAALRSWWWIRLGAWFLFMVAVLYEYSYHGAMGRNSTPEDVLLVMLYQDTGLFIDAIMIFLNFDAFVPMVLFGLLLLTPLPIKTLKPQALFLVISIAAVFFSSNFHMWSKASLPFPLNSYPSTAFSSFLRTMSYTPWRMFATYSGPREVLDFPPPLHVPKNNIVFIVDESIRGDHLSVNGYERATTPYLDELAAQGFLYSWGVAVSAATCSLQANNLLLTGFHVLPDHEQAVKRWPTIFQYAQAMGYRTIYLDTSSDTLWNGTRDDLQYIDDWKNVNTFSYGEAYDFDRNMGVYLHEIISSSTGNFIWINKRGVHFQYTNAFPRDTAQWEPILELRTHDPIWRAEMVNAYDSGLYYNLEGFFRAAFPDTSIFSHTLVLYTSDHAQTLAQDGEWWSHCRNSPNEAKVPLILLGEPNQELDTSYAASHFNIFATLLDLMGIAQEQHQYDYQPSLFRVSGEQSRPRFYYVGSLEGGANARFYPFDDEAAGQ
;
A
#
# COMPACT_ATOMS: atom_id res chain seq x y z
N MET A 1 11.44 -5.10 -31.79
CA MET A 1 10.54 -6.08 -32.44
C MET A 1 10.46 -7.41 -31.69
N TRP A 2 11.46 -7.79 -30.89
CA TRP A 2 11.39 -8.96 -29.99
C TRP A 2 10.91 -8.65 -28.56
N GLU A 3 10.81 -7.37 -28.17
CA GLU A 3 10.25 -6.94 -26.86
C GLU A 3 8.70 -6.91 -26.84
N SER A 4 8.02 -7.02 -27.99
CA SER A 4 6.56 -6.96 -28.06
C SER A 4 5.85 -8.31 -27.87
N LEU A 5 6.59 -9.37 -27.49
CA LEU A 5 6.08 -10.73 -27.32
C LEU A 5 6.20 -11.28 -25.90
N GLN A 6 6.65 -10.47 -24.92
CA GLN A 6 6.37 -10.76 -23.51
C GLN A 6 4.92 -10.39 -23.17
N LEU A 7 4.00 -11.04 -23.88
CA LEU A 7 2.64 -11.30 -23.44
C LEU A 7 2.71 -12.25 -22.23
N ARG A 8 3.33 -11.82 -21.13
CA ARG A 8 2.79 -12.14 -19.80
C ARG A 8 1.71 -11.11 -19.52
N ILE A 9 0.76 -10.99 -20.45
CA ILE A 9 -0.57 -10.54 -20.05
C ILE A 9 -0.96 -11.57 -18.99
N ASP A 10 -1.35 -11.11 -17.81
CA ASP A 10 -2.01 -11.95 -16.82
C ASP A 10 -2.96 -12.85 -17.61
N TYR A 11 -2.65 -14.14 -17.73
CA TYR A 11 -3.41 -15.03 -18.60
C TYR A 11 -4.88 -14.98 -18.16
N TYR A 12 -5.10 -14.70 -16.88
CA TYR A 12 -6.36 -14.36 -16.25
C TYR A 12 -7.02 -13.07 -16.75
N ASP A 13 -6.33 -11.93 -16.81
CA ASP A 13 -6.90 -10.69 -17.37
C ASP A 13 -7.19 -10.82 -18.86
N PHE A 14 -6.29 -11.46 -19.62
CA PHE A 14 -6.54 -11.76 -21.03
C PHE A 14 -7.74 -12.69 -21.18
N TYR A 15 -7.81 -13.75 -20.36
CA TYR A 15 -8.90 -14.72 -20.37
C TYR A 15 -10.23 -14.08 -19.96
N ILE A 16 -10.32 -13.32 -18.87
CA ILE A 16 -11.53 -12.62 -18.43
C ILE A 16 -11.97 -11.61 -19.49
N THR A 17 -11.04 -10.81 -20.03
CA THR A 17 -11.36 -9.82 -21.07
C THR A 17 -11.83 -10.50 -22.36
N THR A 18 -11.18 -11.59 -22.77
CA THR A 18 -11.48 -12.28 -24.04
C THR A 18 -12.71 -13.19 -23.94
N THR A 19 -12.93 -13.86 -22.80
CA THR A 19 -13.99 -14.86 -22.63
C THR A 19 -15.25 -14.34 -21.96
N ARG A 20 -15.16 -13.37 -21.02
CA ARG A 20 -16.33 -12.81 -20.32
C ARG A 20 -16.81 -11.48 -20.89
N LYS A 21 -15.91 -10.60 -21.36
CA LYS A 21 -16.26 -9.23 -21.79
C LYS A 21 -16.26 -9.01 -23.31
N GLY A 22 -15.82 -9.99 -24.09
CA GLY A 22 -15.65 -9.86 -25.54
C GLY A 22 -14.49 -8.93 -25.92
N ILE A 23 -13.97 -9.05 -27.14
CA ILE A 23 -12.93 -8.14 -27.64
C ILE A 23 -13.57 -6.77 -27.85
N VAL A 24 -13.33 -5.83 -26.93
CA VAL A 24 -13.63 -4.41 -27.15
C VAL A 24 -12.53 -3.86 -28.07
N PRO A 25 -12.84 -3.52 -29.34
CA PRO A 25 -11.84 -2.96 -30.23
C PRO A 25 -11.36 -1.61 -29.66
N TRP A 26 -10.05 -1.39 -29.65
CA TRP A 26 -9.50 -0.11 -29.23
C TRP A 26 -9.98 1.00 -30.17
N ASP A 27 -10.31 2.18 -29.61
CA ASP A 27 -10.62 3.35 -30.43
C ASP A 27 -9.38 3.73 -31.26
N ALA A 28 -9.59 4.16 -32.51
CA ALA A 28 -8.52 4.60 -33.41
C ALA A 28 -7.64 5.69 -32.78
N ARG A 29 -8.22 6.54 -31.92
CA ARG A 29 -7.47 7.54 -31.13
C ARG A 29 -6.51 6.89 -30.15
N GLN A 30 -6.95 5.85 -29.44
CA GLN A 30 -6.13 5.10 -28.48
C GLN A 30 -4.96 4.40 -29.18
N ILE A 31 -5.24 3.71 -30.28
CA ILE A 31 -4.21 3.05 -31.10
C ILE A 31 -3.17 4.07 -31.58
N THR A 32 -3.62 5.22 -32.08
CA THR A 32 -2.73 6.28 -32.58
C THR A 32 -1.82 6.82 -31.47
N VAL A 33 -2.36 7.09 -30.28
CA VAL A 33 -1.58 7.57 -29.13
C VAL A 33 -0.55 6.53 -28.70
N LEU A 34 -0.94 5.26 -28.57
CA LEU A 34 -0.02 4.18 -28.19
C LEU A 34 1.10 3.98 -29.22
N LEU A 35 0.78 4.01 -30.52
CA LEU A 35 1.77 3.92 -31.60
C LEU A 35 2.73 5.10 -31.57
N PHE A 36 2.22 6.32 -31.40
CA PHE A 36 3.06 7.52 -31.28
C PHE A 36 4.02 7.42 -30.09
N MET A 37 3.53 6.98 -28.92
CA MET A 37 4.34 6.77 -27.73
C MET A 37 5.42 5.70 -27.93
N MET A 38 5.06 4.56 -28.51
CA MET A 38 5.98 3.45 -28.76
C MET A 38 7.07 3.85 -29.77
N LEU A 39 6.69 4.51 -30.86
CA LEU A 39 7.64 5.01 -31.87
C LEU A 39 8.54 6.11 -31.32
N GLY A 40 7.99 7.02 -30.51
CA GLY A 40 8.76 8.06 -29.83
C GLY A 40 9.78 7.46 -28.86
N SER A 41 9.36 6.50 -28.05
CA SER A 41 10.22 5.75 -27.12
C SER A 41 11.37 5.05 -27.83
N LEU A 42 11.06 4.31 -28.90
CA LEU A 42 12.05 3.60 -29.69
C LEU A 42 13.04 4.57 -30.35
N SER A 43 12.53 5.66 -30.94
CA SER A 43 13.35 6.66 -31.64
C SER A 43 14.33 7.37 -30.70
N LEU A 44 13.88 7.73 -29.49
CA LEU A 44 14.74 8.37 -28.48
C LEU A 44 15.77 7.40 -27.91
N THR A 45 15.41 6.13 -27.71
CA THR A 45 16.36 5.08 -27.28
C THR A 45 17.44 4.87 -28.35
N ILE A 46 17.06 4.81 -29.62
CA ILE A 46 18.01 4.72 -30.75
C ILE A 46 18.89 5.97 -30.81
N ALA A 47 18.32 7.16 -30.66
CA ALA A 47 19.08 8.42 -30.66
C ALA A 47 20.10 8.47 -29.50
N TYR A 48 19.72 7.95 -28.32
CA TYR A 48 20.60 7.83 -27.17
C TYR A 48 21.78 6.90 -27.44
N ILE A 49 21.51 5.68 -27.94
CA ILE A 49 22.56 4.71 -28.32
C ILE A 49 23.48 5.31 -29.38
N TRP A 50 22.91 5.95 -30.40
CA TRP A 50 23.66 6.61 -31.48
C TRP A 50 24.56 7.73 -30.96
N ALA A 51 24.05 8.58 -30.05
CA ALA A 51 24.83 9.66 -29.45
C ALA A 51 25.93 9.13 -28.54
N ALA A 52 25.64 8.09 -27.75
CA ALA A 52 26.62 7.44 -26.89
C ALA A 52 27.78 6.85 -27.71
N LEU A 53 27.48 6.09 -28.78
CA LEU A 53 28.50 5.50 -29.66
C LEU A 53 29.43 6.53 -30.31
N ARG A 54 28.94 7.74 -30.55
CA ARG A 54 29.74 8.84 -31.12
C ARG A 54 30.40 9.72 -30.07
N SER A 55 30.22 9.45 -28.79
CA SER A 55 30.79 10.26 -27.72
C SER A 55 32.21 9.79 -27.34
N TRP A 56 32.93 10.66 -26.61
CA TRP A 56 34.25 10.35 -26.08
C TRP A 56 34.18 9.24 -25.01
N TRP A 57 35.27 8.51 -24.77
CA TRP A 57 35.22 7.21 -24.07
C TRP A 57 34.65 7.27 -22.65
N TRP A 58 34.92 8.32 -21.87
CA TRP A 58 34.33 8.46 -20.52
C TRP A 58 32.82 8.79 -20.57
N ILE A 59 32.37 9.46 -21.63
CA ILE A 59 30.94 9.71 -21.86
C ILE A 59 30.25 8.39 -22.25
N ARG A 60 30.92 7.53 -23.01
CA ARG A 60 30.42 6.18 -23.31
C ARG A 60 30.22 5.39 -22.02
N LEU A 61 31.19 5.43 -21.10
CA LEU A 61 31.08 4.79 -19.79
C LEU A 61 29.92 5.37 -18.98
N GLY A 62 29.77 6.70 -18.94
CA GLY A 62 28.64 7.34 -18.26
C GLY A 62 27.27 6.98 -18.86
N ALA A 63 27.18 6.91 -20.19
CA ALA A 63 25.98 6.46 -20.89
C ALA A 63 25.67 4.99 -20.59
N TRP A 64 26.68 4.13 -20.67
CA TRP A 64 26.51 2.72 -20.32
C TRP A 64 26.03 2.54 -18.87
N PHE A 65 26.61 3.28 -17.93
CA PHE A 65 26.20 3.24 -16.52
C PHE A 65 24.76 3.70 -16.32
N LEU A 66 24.34 4.80 -16.95
CA LEU A 66 22.96 5.28 -16.87
C LEU A 66 21.97 4.24 -17.45
N PHE A 67 22.30 3.66 -18.62
CA PHE A 67 21.49 2.61 -19.23
C PHE A 67 21.40 1.37 -18.34
N MET A 68 22.52 0.96 -17.74
CA MET A 68 22.58 -0.15 -16.80
C MET A 68 21.67 0.07 -15.60
N VAL A 69 21.77 1.22 -14.94
CA VAL A 69 20.93 1.57 -13.79
C VAL A 69 19.45 1.55 -14.19
N ALA A 70 19.11 2.18 -15.32
CA ALA A 70 17.74 2.24 -15.82
C ALA A 70 17.15 0.85 -16.10
N VAL A 71 17.90 0.00 -16.80
CA VAL A 71 17.44 -1.34 -17.18
C VAL A 71 17.36 -2.25 -15.96
N LEU A 72 18.37 -2.26 -15.10
CA LEU A 72 18.37 -3.07 -13.88
C LEU A 72 17.20 -2.68 -12.98
N TYR A 73 17.00 -1.39 -12.74
CA TYR A 73 15.90 -0.88 -11.92
C TYR A 73 14.54 -1.29 -12.48
N GLU A 74 14.27 -1.02 -13.76
CA GLU A 74 12.95 -1.27 -14.35
C GLU A 74 12.65 -2.74 -14.59
N TYR A 75 13.64 -3.58 -14.96
CA TYR A 75 13.41 -5.04 -15.05
C TYR A 75 13.14 -5.65 -13.69
N SER A 76 13.84 -5.14 -12.66
CA SER A 76 13.64 -5.60 -11.29
C SER A 76 12.25 -5.19 -10.81
N TYR A 77 11.91 -3.91 -11.00
CA TYR A 77 10.61 -3.35 -10.64
C TYR A 77 9.46 -4.00 -11.44
N HIS A 78 9.67 -4.34 -12.70
CA HIS A 78 8.68 -5.05 -13.51
C HIS A 78 8.53 -6.51 -13.09
N GLY A 79 9.62 -7.20 -12.74
CA GLY A 79 9.54 -8.53 -12.13
C GLY A 79 8.77 -8.51 -10.81
N ALA A 80 9.02 -7.48 -10.00
CA ALA A 80 8.41 -7.21 -8.71
C ALA A 80 6.91 -6.91 -8.77
N MET A 81 6.54 -5.94 -9.61
CA MET A 81 5.24 -5.28 -9.58
C MET A 81 4.41 -5.53 -10.83
N GLY A 82 4.94 -6.29 -11.81
CA GLY A 82 4.34 -6.55 -13.13
C GLY A 82 4.04 -5.30 -13.96
N ARG A 83 4.63 -4.17 -13.57
CA ARG A 83 4.56 -2.87 -14.23
C ARG A 83 5.87 -2.15 -14.09
N ASN A 84 6.11 -1.17 -14.95
CA ASN A 84 7.26 -0.27 -14.82
C ASN A 84 7.03 0.73 -13.66
N SER A 85 8.12 1.33 -13.19
CA SER A 85 8.09 2.29 -12.09
C SER A 85 7.26 3.53 -12.46
N THR A 86 6.72 4.19 -11.44
CA THR A 86 6.01 5.45 -11.51
C THR A 86 6.66 6.47 -10.58
N PRO A 87 6.42 7.78 -10.80
CA PRO A 87 6.90 8.83 -9.92
C PRO A 87 6.54 8.59 -8.45
N GLU A 88 5.35 8.06 -8.19
CA GLU A 88 4.84 7.74 -6.87
C GLU A 88 5.72 6.70 -6.17
N ASP A 89 6.22 5.70 -6.90
CA ASP A 89 7.12 4.68 -6.36
C ASP A 89 8.47 5.26 -5.95
N VAL A 90 8.98 6.23 -6.72
CA VAL A 90 10.21 6.95 -6.36
C VAL A 90 10.00 7.84 -5.14
N LEU A 91 8.85 8.51 -5.04
CA LEU A 91 8.49 9.30 -3.86
C LEU A 91 8.35 8.41 -2.62
N LEU A 92 7.74 7.23 -2.76
CA LEU A 92 7.63 6.27 -1.68
C LEU A 92 9.02 5.84 -1.18
N VAL A 93 9.94 5.48 -2.09
CA VAL A 93 11.33 5.13 -1.73
C VAL A 93 12.09 6.29 -1.09
N MET A 94 11.79 7.54 -1.46
CA MET A 94 12.41 8.71 -0.81
C MET A 94 11.86 8.96 0.60
N LEU A 95 10.62 8.54 0.88
CA LEU A 95 9.94 8.69 2.16
C LEU A 95 10.25 7.53 3.11
N TYR A 96 10.25 6.30 2.61
CA TYR A 96 10.61 5.09 3.36
C TYR A 96 12.14 4.93 3.42
N GLN A 97 12.73 5.13 4.59
CA GLN A 97 14.17 4.99 4.81
C GLN A 97 14.57 3.74 5.60
N ASP A 98 13.65 2.77 5.80
CA ASP A 98 14.01 1.50 6.42
C ASP A 98 14.92 0.68 5.49
N THR A 99 16.20 0.67 5.85
CA THR A 99 17.25 -0.07 5.14
C THR A 99 17.01 -1.59 5.08
N GLY A 100 16.34 -2.19 6.06
CA GLY A 100 16.06 -3.63 6.11
C GLY A 100 15.02 -4.05 5.07
N LEU A 101 13.85 -3.40 5.09
CA LEU A 101 12.80 -3.60 4.10
C LEU A 101 13.29 -3.28 2.68
N PHE A 102 14.11 -2.24 2.54
CA PHE A 102 14.70 -1.85 1.26
C PHE A 102 15.67 -2.90 0.69
N ILE A 103 16.54 -3.49 1.54
CA ILE A 103 17.46 -4.55 1.11
C ILE A 103 16.69 -5.82 0.71
N ASP A 104 15.71 -6.23 1.52
CA ASP A 104 14.89 -7.40 1.19
C ASP A 104 14.12 -7.19 -0.12
N ALA A 105 13.53 -6.02 -0.33
CA ALA A 105 12.91 -5.64 -1.59
C ALA A 105 13.89 -5.74 -2.76
N ILE A 106 15.08 -5.14 -2.66
CA ILE A 106 16.10 -5.23 -3.72
C ILE A 106 16.41 -6.70 -4.05
N MET A 107 16.66 -7.52 -3.03
CA MET A 107 17.08 -8.92 -3.23
C MET A 107 15.98 -9.79 -3.84
N ILE A 108 14.70 -9.54 -3.52
CA ILE A 108 13.56 -10.23 -4.13
C ILE A 108 13.38 -9.78 -5.59
N PHE A 109 13.68 -8.52 -5.89
CA PHE A 109 13.34 -7.92 -7.16
C PHE A 109 14.45 -7.99 -8.21
N LEU A 110 15.69 -8.32 -7.86
CA LEU A 110 16.79 -8.44 -8.83
C LEU A 110 16.45 -9.44 -9.95
N ASN A 111 16.28 -8.91 -11.16
CA ASN A 111 15.99 -9.72 -12.34
C ASN A 111 17.26 -9.91 -13.20
N PHE A 112 17.74 -11.15 -13.27
CA PHE A 112 18.95 -11.47 -14.05
C PHE A 112 18.78 -11.30 -15.57
N ASP A 113 17.55 -11.25 -16.09
CA ASP A 113 17.30 -10.96 -17.50
C ASP A 113 17.81 -9.55 -17.90
N ALA A 114 17.91 -8.64 -16.93
CA ALA A 114 18.46 -7.29 -17.13
C ALA A 114 19.92 -7.31 -17.62
N PHE A 115 20.70 -8.36 -17.30
CA PHE A 115 22.11 -8.44 -17.69
C PHE A 115 22.29 -8.56 -19.21
N VAL A 116 21.35 -9.16 -19.92
CA VAL A 116 21.45 -9.38 -21.38
C VAL A 116 21.55 -8.04 -22.13
N PRO A 117 20.57 -7.11 -22.05
CA PRO A 117 20.66 -5.80 -22.70
C PRO A 117 21.84 -4.96 -22.18
N MET A 118 22.21 -5.07 -20.90
CA MET A 118 23.37 -4.36 -20.32
C MET A 118 24.70 -4.76 -20.97
N VAL A 119 24.92 -6.07 -21.11
CA VAL A 119 26.14 -6.63 -21.73
C VAL A 119 26.16 -6.32 -23.22
N LEU A 120 25.03 -6.48 -23.92
CA LEU A 120 24.93 -6.16 -25.35
C LEU A 120 25.28 -4.69 -25.64
N PHE A 121 24.76 -3.75 -24.84
CA PHE A 121 25.11 -2.33 -25.00
C PHE A 121 26.58 -2.06 -24.67
N GLY A 122 27.12 -2.70 -23.63
CA GLY A 122 28.55 -2.62 -23.27
C GLY A 122 29.45 -3.09 -24.41
N LEU A 123 29.16 -4.26 -24.99
CA LEU A 123 29.90 -4.80 -26.14
C LEU A 123 29.80 -3.87 -27.36
N LEU A 124 28.63 -3.28 -27.60
CA LEU A 124 28.43 -2.32 -28.70
C LEU A 124 29.32 -1.08 -28.54
N LEU A 125 29.52 -0.58 -27.32
CA LEU A 125 30.37 0.60 -27.06
C LEU A 125 31.87 0.35 -27.28
N LEU A 126 32.31 -0.92 -27.22
CA LEU A 126 33.67 -1.35 -27.54
C LEU A 126 33.94 -1.41 -29.04
N THR A 127 32.89 -1.39 -29.88
CA THR A 127 33.07 -1.44 -31.33
C THR A 127 33.71 -0.13 -31.84
N PRO A 128 34.86 -0.20 -32.54
CA PRO A 128 35.48 0.97 -33.13
C PRO A 128 34.67 1.40 -34.35
N LEU A 129 33.71 2.30 -34.15
CA LEU A 129 32.92 2.84 -35.24
C LEU A 129 33.71 3.95 -35.96
N PRO A 130 33.85 3.90 -37.30
CA PRO A 130 34.58 4.90 -38.10
C PRO A 130 33.74 6.17 -38.27
N ILE A 131 33.44 6.85 -37.16
CA ILE A 131 32.47 7.94 -37.12
C ILE A 131 33.05 9.13 -36.35
N LYS A 132 32.80 10.35 -36.86
CA LYS A 132 33.21 11.61 -36.20
C LYS A 132 32.63 11.68 -34.78
N THR A 133 33.49 12.06 -33.84
CA THR A 133 33.10 12.26 -32.44
C THR A 133 32.14 13.44 -32.31
N LEU A 134 31.04 13.23 -31.60
CA LEU A 134 30.12 14.29 -31.21
C LEU A 134 30.66 15.02 -29.98
N LYS A 135 30.30 16.30 -29.87
CA LYS A 135 30.56 17.04 -28.63
C LYS A 135 29.64 16.51 -27.52
N PRO A 136 30.07 16.53 -26.24
CA PRO A 136 29.29 16.01 -25.11
C PRO A 136 27.87 16.58 -25.02
N GLN A 137 27.68 17.84 -25.45
CA GLN A 137 26.40 18.53 -25.46
C GLN A 137 25.34 17.81 -26.31
N ALA A 138 25.74 17.03 -27.34
CA ALA A 138 24.81 16.30 -28.17
C ALA A 138 24.10 15.18 -27.40
N LEU A 139 24.84 14.42 -26.57
CA LEU A 139 24.23 13.39 -25.72
C LEU A 139 23.35 14.04 -24.64
N PHE A 140 23.81 15.12 -24.03
CA PHE A 140 23.01 15.86 -23.05
C PHE A 140 21.70 16.36 -23.67
N LEU A 141 21.75 16.96 -24.87
CA LEU A 141 20.56 17.41 -25.59
C LEU A 141 19.59 16.25 -25.88
N VAL A 142 20.08 15.08 -26.28
CA VAL A 142 19.23 13.90 -26.50
C VAL A 142 18.55 13.47 -25.20
N ILE A 143 19.28 13.42 -24.08
CA ILE A 143 18.71 13.08 -22.76
C ILE A 143 17.68 14.12 -22.33
N SER A 144 17.96 15.41 -22.51
CA SER A 144 17.02 16.49 -22.16
C SER A 144 15.76 16.46 -23.01
N ILE A 145 15.87 16.25 -24.33
CA ILE A 145 14.70 16.09 -25.22
C ILE A 145 13.90 14.86 -24.81
N ALA A 146 14.57 13.74 -24.50
CA ALA A 146 13.91 12.53 -24.05
C ALA A 146 13.17 12.75 -22.73
N ALA A 147 13.80 13.39 -21.74
CA ALA A 147 13.20 13.72 -20.45
C ALA A 147 11.94 14.59 -20.62
N VAL A 148 12.04 15.69 -21.39
CA VAL A 148 10.88 16.57 -21.65
C VAL A 148 9.78 15.83 -22.41
N PHE A 149 10.13 15.05 -23.43
CA PHE A 149 9.17 14.26 -24.20
C PHE A 149 8.43 13.27 -23.30
N PHE A 150 9.15 12.43 -22.55
CA PHE A 150 8.52 11.41 -21.71
C PHE A 150 7.72 12.00 -20.55
N SER A 151 8.24 13.04 -19.90
CA SER A 151 7.54 13.77 -18.83
C SER A 151 6.23 14.40 -19.33
N SER A 152 6.26 15.09 -20.48
CA SER A 152 5.07 15.71 -21.06
C SER A 152 4.03 14.67 -21.51
N ASN A 153 4.47 13.58 -22.13
CA ASN A 153 3.56 12.52 -22.56
C ASN A 153 2.95 11.77 -21.37
N PHE A 154 3.73 11.50 -20.32
CA PHE A 154 3.21 10.88 -19.10
C PHE A 154 2.20 11.78 -18.40
N HIS A 155 2.46 13.09 -18.33
CA HIS A 155 1.49 14.07 -17.81
C HIS A 155 0.15 14.01 -18.55
N MET A 156 0.22 14.02 -19.89
CA MET A 156 -0.97 13.93 -20.73
C MET A 156 -1.68 12.59 -20.53
N TRP A 157 -0.94 11.48 -20.47
CA TRP A 157 -1.48 10.15 -20.24
C TRP A 157 -2.14 10.01 -18.86
N SER A 158 -1.52 10.54 -17.80
CA SER A 158 -2.07 10.50 -16.44
C SER A 158 -3.37 11.31 -16.34
N LYS A 159 -3.54 12.35 -17.16
CA LYS A 159 -4.77 13.15 -17.24
C LYS A 159 -5.82 12.61 -18.19
N ALA A 160 -5.43 11.79 -19.16
CA ALA A 160 -6.31 11.43 -20.27
C ALA A 160 -7.42 10.44 -19.86
N SER A 161 -7.45 9.94 -18.61
CA SER A 161 -8.43 8.96 -18.10
C SER A 161 -8.76 7.88 -19.12
N LEU A 162 -7.75 7.46 -19.89
CA LEU A 162 -7.96 6.52 -20.98
C LEU A 162 -8.24 5.16 -20.35
N PRO A 163 -9.32 4.48 -20.73
CA PRO A 163 -9.67 3.17 -20.19
C PRO A 163 -8.71 2.11 -20.76
N PHE A 164 -7.43 2.19 -20.40
CA PHE A 164 -6.46 1.16 -20.71
C PHE A 164 -6.51 0.10 -19.62
N PRO A 165 -6.84 -1.16 -19.94
CA PRO A 165 -6.76 -2.27 -19.00
C PRO A 165 -5.31 -2.73 -18.74
N LEU A 166 -4.32 -2.20 -19.47
CA LEU A 166 -2.92 -2.55 -19.27
C LEU A 166 -2.31 -1.59 -18.25
N ASN A 167 -1.98 -2.11 -17.07
CA ASN A 167 -1.39 -1.48 -15.89
C ASN A 167 -0.04 -0.74 -16.11
N SER A 168 0.27 -0.23 -17.30
CA SER A 168 1.57 0.35 -17.64
C SER A 168 1.50 1.30 -18.82
N TYR A 169 2.15 2.46 -18.68
CA TYR A 169 2.51 3.30 -19.82
C TYR A 169 3.41 2.50 -20.78
N PRO A 170 3.12 2.44 -22.08
CA PRO A 170 3.88 1.64 -23.03
C PRO A 170 5.27 2.25 -23.25
N SER A 171 6.26 1.72 -22.54
CA SER A 171 7.64 2.20 -22.58
C SER A 171 8.63 1.05 -22.46
N THR A 172 9.80 1.25 -23.07
CA THR A 172 10.99 0.43 -22.80
C THR A 172 11.49 0.71 -21.38
N ALA A 173 12.26 -0.19 -20.79
CA ALA A 173 12.89 0.04 -19.47
C ALA A 173 13.61 1.39 -19.41
N PHE A 174 14.45 1.71 -20.41
CA PHE A 174 15.18 2.98 -20.43
C PHE A 174 14.26 4.21 -20.49
N SER A 175 13.19 4.17 -21.27
CA SER A 175 12.25 5.29 -21.37
C SER A 175 11.35 5.42 -20.13
N SER A 176 10.95 4.30 -19.51
CA SER A 176 10.27 4.28 -18.21
C SER A 176 11.10 4.97 -17.15
N PHE A 177 12.38 4.60 -17.03
CA PHE A 177 13.27 5.19 -16.05
C PHE A 177 13.40 6.71 -16.27
N LEU A 178 13.68 7.14 -17.51
CA LEU A 178 13.79 8.57 -17.82
C LEU A 178 12.49 9.31 -17.54
N ARG A 179 11.34 8.74 -17.91
CA ARG A 179 10.01 9.29 -17.63
C ARG A 179 9.81 9.49 -16.13
N THR A 180 9.98 8.43 -15.35
CA THR A 180 9.79 8.42 -13.91
C THR A 180 10.69 9.48 -13.29
N MET A 181 12.01 9.38 -13.48
CA MET A 181 12.98 10.30 -12.87
C MET A 181 12.81 11.76 -13.31
N SER A 182 12.36 12.02 -14.55
CA SER A 182 12.15 13.40 -15.03
C SER A 182 10.82 14.01 -14.60
N TYR A 183 9.80 13.19 -14.33
CA TYR A 183 8.49 13.66 -13.89
C TYR A 183 8.35 13.71 -12.36
N THR A 184 9.14 12.94 -11.60
CA THR A 184 9.12 12.98 -10.13
C THR A 184 9.29 14.39 -9.56
N PRO A 185 10.25 15.24 -10.00
CA PRO A 185 10.36 16.60 -9.49
C PRO A 185 9.10 17.43 -9.73
N TRP A 186 8.47 17.29 -10.90
CA TRP A 186 7.23 17.98 -11.21
C TRP A 186 6.08 17.51 -10.29
N ARG A 187 6.00 16.21 -9.99
CA ARG A 187 5.04 15.69 -9.00
C ARG A 187 5.30 16.22 -7.61
N MET A 188 6.56 16.29 -7.16
CA MET A 188 6.89 16.91 -5.87
C MET A 188 6.40 18.36 -5.80
N PHE A 189 6.64 19.16 -6.84
CA PHE A 189 6.21 20.56 -6.86
C PHE A 189 4.68 20.75 -7.00
N ALA A 190 4.00 19.82 -7.67
CA ALA A 190 2.54 19.87 -7.83
C ALA A 190 1.79 19.33 -6.59
N THR A 191 2.51 18.64 -5.70
CA THR A 191 1.96 18.09 -4.48
C THR A 191 1.70 19.19 -3.46
N TYR A 192 0.51 19.20 -2.87
CA TYR A 192 0.16 20.10 -1.79
C TYR A 192 1.09 19.88 -0.59
N SER A 193 1.69 20.98 -0.12
CA SER A 193 2.60 21.03 1.02
C SER A 193 2.25 22.17 1.99
N GLY A 194 1.01 22.65 1.95
CA GLY A 194 0.51 23.64 2.90
C GLY A 194 -0.02 22.97 4.17
N PRO A 195 -0.45 23.78 5.16
CA PRO A 195 -0.96 23.25 6.43
C PRO A 195 -2.27 22.48 6.23
N ARG A 196 -2.59 21.61 7.19
CA ARG A 196 -3.93 21.06 7.35
C ARG A 196 -4.95 22.18 7.58
N GLU A 197 -6.18 21.92 7.18
CA GLU A 197 -7.31 22.75 7.56
C GLU A 197 -7.55 22.65 9.07
N VAL A 198 -7.99 23.76 9.65
CA VAL A 198 -8.17 23.90 11.09
C VAL A 198 -9.58 23.44 11.46
N LEU A 199 -9.68 22.60 12.49
CA LEU A 199 -10.95 22.25 13.13
C LEU A 199 -11.43 23.41 14.01
N ASP A 200 -12.68 23.82 13.83
CA ASP A 200 -13.33 24.79 14.72
C ASP A 200 -14.06 24.07 15.84
N PHE A 201 -13.33 23.78 16.93
CA PHE A 201 -13.86 23.15 18.13
C PHE A 201 -13.59 24.04 19.36
N PRO A 202 -14.53 24.10 20.33
CA PRO A 202 -14.26 24.74 21.60
C PRO A 202 -13.14 24.01 22.35
N PRO A 203 -12.33 24.71 23.16
CA PRO A 203 -11.31 24.06 23.97
C PRO A 203 -11.91 22.95 24.85
N PRO A 204 -11.24 21.79 25.00
CA PRO A 204 -11.75 20.70 25.79
C PRO A 204 -11.86 21.10 27.26
N LEU A 205 -13.02 20.80 27.87
CA LEU A 205 -13.29 21.15 29.26
C LEU A 205 -12.76 20.11 30.26
N HIS A 206 -12.60 18.85 29.83
CA HIS A 206 -12.21 17.73 30.68
C HIS A 206 -11.36 16.73 29.90
N VAL A 207 -10.51 15.99 30.61
CA VAL A 207 -9.83 14.80 30.06
C VAL A 207 -10.86 13.69 29.89
N PRO A 208 -10.92 13.00 28.73
CA PRO A 208 -11.82 11.88 28.52
C PRO A 208 -11.58 10.74 29.52
N LYS A 209 -12.64 10.01 29.88
CA LYS A 209 -12.58 8.94 30.89
C LYS A 209 -12.23 7.57 30.32
N ASN A 210 -12.18 7.46 28.99
CA ASN A 210 -11.86 6.25 28.26
C ASN A 210 -10.56 6.43 27.47
N ASN A 211 -9.98 5.31 27.08
CA ASN A 211 -8.97 5.22 26.05
C ASN A 211 -9.63 4.74 24.75
N ILE A 212 -9.16 5.26 23.63
CA ILE A 212 -9.52 4.78 22.29
C ILE A 212 -8.23 4.32 21.63
N VAL A 213 -8.16 3.04 21.28
CA VAL A 213 -7.01 2.46 20.58
C VAL A 213 -7.47 2.08 19.17
N PHE A 214 -6.85 2.67 18.16
CA PHE A 214 -7.06 2.32 16.77
C PHE A 214 -5.85 1.56 16.25
N ILE A 215 -6.04 0.30 15.91
CA ILE A 215 -4.98 -0.61 15.49
C ILE A 215 -5.16 -0.90 14.00
N VAL A 216 -4.17 -0.51 13.21
CA VAL A 216 -4.03 -0.83 11.80
C VAL A 216 -2.89 -1.84 11.67
N ASP A 217 -3.27 -3.09 11.38
CA ASP A 217 -2.36 -4.18 11.09
C ASP A 217 -1.89 -4.13 9.63
N GLU A 218 -0.90 -4.97 9.31
CA GLU A 218 -0.28 -5.02 7.99
C GLU A 218 -0.49 -6.38 7.33
N SER A 219 -1.10 -6.36 6.13
CA SER A 219 -1.32 -7.53 5.27
C SER A 219 -2.12 -8.68 5.92
N ILE A 220 -3.06 -8.39 6.84
CA ILE A 220 -3.90 -9.39 7.50
C ILE A 220 -5.21 -9.63 6.73
N ARG A 221 -5.45 -10.89 6.39
CA ARG A 221 -6.64 -11.38 5.72
C ARG A 221 -7.74 -11.72 6.73
N GLY A 222 -8.88 -11.04 6.61
CA GLY A 222 -10.06 -11.31 7.43
C GLY A 222 -10.63 -12.72 7.23
N ASP A 223 -10.46 -13.31 6.04
CA ASP A 223 -10.92 -14.68 5.72
C ASP A 223 -9.96 -15.79 6.20
N HIS A 224 -8.85 -15.44 6.88
CA HIS A 224 -7.90 -16.36 7.48
C HIS A 224 -7.87 -16.27 9.02
N LEU A 225 -8.86 -15.63 9.65
CA LEU A 225 -8.95 -15.52 11.12
C LEU A 225 -10.00 -16.48 11.68
N SER A 226 -9.66 -17.30 12.69
CA SER A 226 -10.62 -18.21 13.33
C SER A 226 -11.80 -17.47 13.96
N VAL A 227 -11.58 -16.25 14.46
CA VAL A 227 -12.64 -15.40 15.03
C VAL A 227 -13.70 -14.98 13.99
N ASN A 228 -13.35 -15.08 12.70
CA ASN A 228 -14.24 -14.85 11.57
C ASN A 228 -14.75 -16.15 10.93
N GLY A 229 -14.50 -17.31 11.56
CA GLY A 229 -14.94 -18.61 11.09
C GLY A 229 -13.96 -19.37 10.20
N TYR A 230 -12.70 -18.93 10.10
CA TYR A 230 -11.67 -19.72 9.41
C TYR A 230 -11.40 -21.06 10.12
N GLU A 231 -11.12 -22.11 9.36
CA GLU A 231 -11.04 -23.48 9.87
C GLU A 231 -9.83 -23.73 10.79
N ARG A 232 -8.75 -22.96 10.61
CA ARG A 232 -7.54 -23.05 11.42
C ARG A 232 -7.63 -22.08 12.59
N ALA A 233 -7.20 -22.51 13.77
CA ALA A 233 -7.15 -21.71 14.99
C ALA A 233 -6.02 -20.65 14.93
N THR A 234 -6.16 -19.67 14.04
CA THR A 234 -5.17 -18.60 13.82
C THR A 234 -5.30 -17.44 14.81
N THR A 235 -6.43 -17.31 15.51
CA THR A 235 -6.64 -16.25 16.51
C THR A 235 -7.24 -16.73 17.83
N PRO A 236 -6.66 -17.74 18.53
CA PRO A 236 -7.28 -18.33 19.72
C PRO A 236 -7.59 -17.32 20.82
N TYR A 237 -6.72 -16.34 21.06
CA TYR A 237 -6.98 -15.33 22.08
C TYR A 237 -8.12 -14.38 21.71
N LEU A 238 -8.30 -14.05 20.42
CA LEU A 238 -9.46 -13.28 19.99
C LEU A 238 -10.74 -14.12 20.08
N ASP A 239 -10.67 -15.42 19.79
CA ASP A 239 -11.79 -16.36 19.98
C ASP A 239 -12.23 -16.39 21.45
N GLU A 240 -11.26 -16.38 22.39
CA GLU A 240 -11.51 -16.31 23.82
C GLU A 240 -12.23 -15.00 24.20
N LEU A 241 -11.76 -13.84 23.71
CA LEU A 241 -12.41 -12.54 23.96
C LEU A 241 -13.83 -12.49 23.39
N ALA A 242 -14.06 -13.09 22.22
CA ALA A 242 -15.39 -13.21 21.63
C ALA A 242 -16.33 -14.06 22.49
N ALA A 243 -15.86 -15.22 22.96
CA ALA A 243 -16.63 -16.09 23.85
C ALA A 243 -16.96 -15.43 25.20
N GLN A 244 -16.13 -14.50 25.66
CA GLN A 244 -16.35 -13.72 26.88
C GLN A 244 -17.24 -12.48 26.68
N GLY A 245 -17.62 -12.14 25.44
CA GLY A 245 -18.48 -11.00 25.11
C GLY A 245 -17.76 -9.66 24.99
N PHE A 246 -16.43 -9.65 24.83
CA PHE A 246 -15.61 -8.45 24.68
C PHE A 246 -15.20 -8.14 23.24
N LEU A 247 -15.64 -8.95 22.26
CA LEU A 247 -15.26 -8.80 20.85
C LEU A 247 -16.49 -8.82 19.94
N TYR A 248 -16.57 -7.82 19.06
CA TYR A 248 -17.59 -7.67 18.03
C TYR A 248 -16.90 -7.64 16.66
N SER A 249 -17.15 -8.64 15.82
CA SER A 249 -16.52 -8.75 14.49
C SER A 249 -17.54 -8.55 13.37
N TRP A 250 -17.22 -7.68 12.41
CA TRP A 250 -17.93 -7.57 11.13
C TRP A 250 -17.42 -8.58 10.08
N GLY A 251 -16.65 -9.58 10.51
CA GLY A 251 -16.11 -10.62 9.64
C GLY A 251 -15.11 -10.08 8.63
N VAL A 252 -15.34 -10.36 7.35
CA VAL A 252 -14.53 -9.88 6.22
C VAL A 252 -15.07 -8.53 5.76
N ALA A 253 -14.38 -7.46 6.16
CA ALA A 253 -14.58 -6.10 5.67
C ALA A 253 -13.74 -5.84 4.41
N VAL A 254 -13.95 -4.67 3.80
CA VAL A 254 -13.23 -4.23 2.59
C VAL A 254 -12.31 -3.05 2.89
N SER A 255 -11.03 -3.17 2.55
CA SER A 255 -10.07 -2.08 2.70
C SER A 255 -10.36 -0.94 1.72
N ALA A 256 -9.99 0.29 2.10
CA ALA A 256 -10.18 1.45 1.23
C ALA A 256 -9.26 1.40 0.00
N ALA A 257 -8.07 0.80 0.16
CA ALA A 257 -7.12 0.54 -0.90
C ALA A 257 -6.31 -0.75 -0.64
N THR A 258 -5.62 -1.25 -1.67
CA THR A 258 -4.81 -2.49 -1.60
C THR A 258 -3.32 -2.25 -1.35
N CYS A 259 -2.96 -1.05 -0.90
CA CYS A 259 -1.60 -0.62 -0.59
C CYS A 259 -1.58 0.18 0.71
N SER A 260 -0.55 -0.01 1.54
CA SER A 260 -0.45 0.57 2.89
C SER A 260 -0.55 2.09 2.89
N LEU A 261 0.20 2.78 2.03
CA LEU A 261 0.23 4.26 2.01
C LEU A 261 -1.14 4.85 1.70
N GLN A 262 -1.82 4.31 0.70
CA GLN A 262 -3.13 4.76 0.27
C GLN A 262 -4.17 4.47 1.34
N ALA A 263 -4.22 3.24 1.84
CA ALA A 263 -5.17 2.83 2.87
C ALA A 263 -5.02 3.67 4.14
N ASN A 264 -3.78 3.81 4.66
CA ASN A 264 -3.50 4.58 5.87
C ASN A 264 -3.87 6.06 5.72
N ASN A 265 -3.59 6.69 4.57
CA ASN A 265 -3.95 8.10 4.36
C ASN A 265 -5.48 8.31 4.28
N LEU A 266 -6.23 7.35 3.76
CA LEU A 266 -7.70 7.39 3.74
C LEU A 266 -8.26 7.16 5.15
N LEU A 267 -7.72 6.21 5.91
CA LEU A 267 -8.05 6.00 7.33
C LEU A 267 -7.73 7.24 8.18
N LEU A 268 -6.67 7.97 7.84
CA LEU A 268 -6.20 9.15 8.59
C LEU A 268 -7.16 10.33 8.49
N THR A 269 -7.92 10.43 7.40
CA THR A 269 -8.73 11.62 7.06
C THR A 269 -10.22 11.33 6.86
N GLY A 270 -10.62 10.06 6.73
CA GLY A 270 -11.99 9.67 6.39
C GLY A 270 -12.40 10.02 4.96
N PHE A 271 -11.45 10.44 4.13
CA PHE A 271 -11.72 10.79 2.75
C PHE A 271 -12.18 9.57 1.95
N HIS A 272 -13.25 9.74 1.17
CA HIS A 272 -13.86 8.63 0.43
C HIS A 272 -14.29 9.00 -1.00
N VAL A 273 -14.03 10.25 -1.43
CA VAL A 273 -14.42 10.76 -2.76
C VAL A 273 -13.23 10.65 -3.72
N LEU A 274 -12.97 9.45 -4.25
CA LEU A 274 -11.81 9.19 -5.11
C LEU A 274 -12.16 9.25 -6.61
N PRO A 275 -11.23 9.67 -7.49
CA PRO A 275 -9.87 10.15 -7.17
C PRO A 275 -9.83 11.55 -6.54
N ASP A 276 -8.86 11.76 -5.66
CA ASP A 276 -8.60 13.00 -4.92
C ASP A 276 -7.88 14.05 -5.78
N HIS A 277 -8.60 14.63 -6.74
CA HIS A 277 -8.03 15.64 -7.64
C HIS A 277 -7.64 16.96 -6.92
N GLU A 278 -8.25 17.24 -5.77
CA GLU A 278 -8.01 18.47 -5.01
C GLU A 278 -6.93 18.30 -3.92
N GLN A 279 -6.40 17.09 -3.76
CA GLN A 279 -5.45 16.72 -2.70
C GLN A 279 -6.04 16.97 -1.30
N ALA A 280 -7.35 16.73 -1.16
CA ALA A 280 -8.13 16.78 0.06
C ALA A 280 -7.53 15.88 1.15
N VAL A 281 -7.01 14.71 0.81
CA VAL A 281 -6.33 13.80 1.75
C VAL A 281 -5.13 14.47 2.43
N LYS A 282 -4.52 15.50 1.81
CA LYS A 282 -3.41 16.28 2.39
C LYS A 282 -3.86 17.58 3.08
N ARG A 283 -5.13 17.95 2.92
CA ARG A 283 -5.70 19.20 3.45
C ARG A 283 -6.64 18.96 4.62
N TRP A 284 -7.49 17.94 4.52
CA TRP A 284 -8.52 17.64 5.49
C TRP A 284 -7.92 17.38 6.87
N PRO A 285 -8.66 17.74 7.93
CA PRO A 285 -8.25 17.42 9.28
C PRO A 285 -8.08 15.92 9.48
N THR A 286 -7.04 15.55 10.23
CA THR A 286 -6.79 14.15 10.57
C THR A 286 -7.54 13.71 11.81
N ILE A 287 -7.63 12.40 12.05
CA ILE A 287 -8.24 11.88 13.27
C ILE A 287 -7.52 12.37 14.54
N PHE A 288 -6.21 12.63 14.46
CA PHE A 288 -5.45 13.20 15.57
C PHE A 288 -5.90 14.62 15.93
N GLN A 289 -6.24 15.45 14.92
CA GLN A 289 -6.81 16.78 15.17
C GLN A 289 -8.15 16.67 15.91
N TYR A 290 -9.02 15.75 15.51
CA TYR A 290 -10.29 15.51 16.21
C TYR A 290 -10.07 14.98 17.64
N ALA A 291 -9.14 14.04 17.83
CA ALA A 291 -8.80 13.51 19.14
C ALA A 291 -8.29 14.61 20.09
N GLN A 292 -7.36 15.45 19.63
CA GLN A 292 -6.83 16.57 20.42
C GLN A 292 -7.92 17.61 20.72
N ALA A 293 -8.80 17.90 19.75
CA ALA A 293 -9.95 18.80 19.96
C ALA A 293 -10.90 18.28 21.05
N MET A 294 -11.03 16.96 21.18
CA MET A 294 -11.82 16.31 22.23
C MET A 294 -11.06 16.10 23.55
N GLY A 295 -9.82 16.59 23.66
CA GLY A 295 -9.02 16.56 24.89
C GLY A 295 -8.29 15.24 25.14
N TYR A 296 -8.21 14.36 24.15
CA TYR A 296 -7.36 13.17 24.24
C TYR A 296 -5.89 13.55 24.12
N ARG A 297 -5.03 12.88 24.90
CA ARG A 297 -3.61 12.76 24.60
C ARG A 297 -3.47 11.86 23.37
N THR A 298 -2.80 12.36 22.35
CA THR A 298 -2.64 11.69 21.06
C THR A 298 -1.31 10.95 21.00
N ILE A 299 -1.36 9.65 20.71
CA ILE A 299 -0.18 8.78 20.69
C ILE A 299 -0.17 8.03 19.36
N TYR A 300 0.99 8.00 18.72
CA TYR A 300 1.21 7.21 17.51
C TYR A 300 2.33 6.20 17.74
N LEU A 301 2.03 4.91 17.55
CA LEU A 301 2.99 3.81 17.70
C LEU A 301 3.17 3.13 16.34
N ASP A 302 4.41 2.91 15.92
CA ASP A 302 4.75 2.27 14.65
C ASP A 302 5.91 1.28 14.84
N THR A 303 5.74 0.03 14.42
CA THR A 303 6.76 -1.04 14.48
C THR A 303 7.42 -1.35 13.15
N SER A 304 7.05 -0.62 12.08
CA SER A 304 7.49 -0.85 10.72
C SER A 304 8.41 0.25 10.19
N SER A 305 8.28 1.48 10.68
CA SER A 305 9.04 2.63 10.17
C SER A 305 9.65 3.48 11.29
N ASP A 306 10.80 4.10 10.99
CA ASP A 306 11.43 5.14 11.81
C ASP A 306 11.04 6.57 11.39
N THR A 307 10.31 6.70 10.27
CA THR A 307 9.84 7.94 9.67
C THR A 307 8.32 8.00 9.61
N LEU A 308 7.73 9.20 9.71
CA LEU A 308 6.31 9.40 9.47
C LEU A 308 6.02 9.30 7.97
N TRP A 309 5.49 8.14 7.56
CA TRP A 309 5.31 7.76 6.16
C TRP A 309 3.88 7.96 5.65
N ASN A 310 2.90 7.88 6.55
CA ASN A 310 1.51 8.26 6.33
C ASN A 310 1.25 9.71 6.79
N GLY A 311 0.33 10.40 6.14
CA GLY A 311 0.05 11.80 6.40
C GLY A 311 1.14 12.75 5.90
N THR A 312 1.32 13.83 6.64
CA THR A 312 2.23 14.94 6.34
C THR A 312 3.05 15.27 7.59
N ARG A 313 4.21 15.91 7.42
CA ARG A 313 5.04 16.33 8.58
C ARG A 313 4.31 17.28 9.53
N ASP A 314 3.37 18.06 9.03
CA ASP A 314 2.56 18.98 9.83
C ASP A 314 1.63 18.23 10.79
N ASP A 315 1.35 16.95 10.56
CA ASP A 315 0.51 16.14 11.45
C ASP A 315 1.18 15.89 12.81
N LEU A 316 2.52 15.98 12.89
CA LEU A 316 3.27 15.83 14.15
C LEU A 316 2.89 16.86 15.22
N GLN A 317 2.32 18.02 14.83
CA GLN A 317 1.85 19.01 15.81
C GLN A 317 0.59 18.54 16.56
N TYR A 318 -0.10 17.54 16.02
CA TYR A 318 -1.31 16.95 16.59
C TYR A 318 -1.04 15.57 17.21
N ILE A 319 0.23 15.18 17.35
CA ILE A 319 0.66 13.91 17.95
C ILE A 319 1.56 14.25 19.14
N ASP A 320 1.05 14.05 20.36
CA ASP A 320 1.77 14.38 21.60
C ASP A 320 2.95 13.44 21.88
N ASP A 321 2.83 12.16 21.49
CA ASP A 321 3.90 11.17 21.61
C ASP A 321 3.96 10.24 20.40
N TRP A 322 5.09 10.22 19.71
CA TRP A 322 5.35 9.31 18.60
C TRP A 322 6.48 8.34 18.96
N LYS A 323 6.15 7.04 19.00
CA LYS A 323 7.12 5.96 19.15
C LYS A 323 7.23 5.20 17.82
N ASN A 324 8.43 5.17 17.28
CA ASN A 324 8.72 4.50 16.01
C ASN A 324 9.44 3.16 16.25
N VAL A 325 9.79 2.47 15.16
CA VAL A 325 10.36 1.11 15.20
C VAL A 325 11.54 0.97 16.16
N ASN A 326 12.38 2.01 16.30
CA ASN A 326 13.56 1.99 17.18
C ASN A 326 13.21 1.79 18.67
N THR A 327 11.96 2.09 19.06
CA THR A 327 11.47 1.89 20.43
C THR A 327 11.23 0.42 20.73
N PHE A 328 10.82 -0.34 19.71
CA PHE A 328 10.33 -1.72 19.86
C PHE A 328 11.30 -2.76 19.29
N SER A 329 12.36 -2.31 18.61
CA SER A 329 13.30 -3.14 17.85
C SER A 329 14.34 -3.88 18.70
N TYR A 330 13.95 -4.40 19.87
CA TYR A 330 14.78 -5.25 20.70
C TYR A 330 14.37 -6.72 20.54
N GLY A 331 15.36 -7.60 20.39
CA GLY A 331 15.12 -9.00 20.02
C GLY A 331 15.00 -9.17 18.50
N GLU A 332 14.28 -10.20 18.09
CA GLU A 332 14.08 -10.53 16.67
C GLU A 332 12.89 -9.75 16.09
N ALA A 333 12.92 -9.50 14.77
CA ALA A 333 11.93 -8.64 14.11
C ALA A 333 10.48 -9.11 14.26
N TYR A 334 10.25 -10.42 14.41
CA TYR A 334 8.92 -10.98 14.64
C TYR A 334 8.35 -10.67 16.04
N ASP A 335 9.16 -10.21 16.99
CA ASP A 335 8.72 -9.86 18.35
C ASP A 335 8.35 -8.39 18.51
N PHE A 336 8.58 -7.54 17.51
CA PHE A 336 8.42 -6.08 17.63
C PHE A 336 6.98 -5.68 17.94
N ASP A 337 6.00 -6.32 17.29
CA ASP A 337 4.58 -6.06 17.59
C ASP A 337 4.24 -6.49 19.01
N ARG A 338 4.69 -7.66 19.46
CA ARG A 338 4.49 -8.12 20.85
C ARG A 338 5.09 -7.13 21.86
N ASN A 339 6.29 -6.61 21.59
CA ASN A 339 6.96 -5.60 22.41
C ASN A 339 6.14 -4.31 22.49
N MET A 340 5.56 -3.86 21.37
CA MET A 340 4.64 -2.73 21.33
C MET A 340 3.34 -3.04 22.10
N GLY A 341 2.85 -4.27 22.08
CA GLY A 341 1.70 -4.70 22.90
C GLY A 341 1.95 -4.51 24.40
N VAL A 342 3.14 -4.89 24.90
CA VAL A 342 3.53 -4.65 26.31
C VAL A 342 3.52 -3.16 26.64
N TYR A 343 4.07 -2.33 25.74
CA TYR A 343 4.11 -0.88 25.91
C TYR A 343 2.71 -0.24 25.89
N LEU A 344 1.84 -0.70 24.98
CA LEU A 344 0.44 -0.29 24.93
C LEU A 344 -0.25 -0.57 26.26
N HIS A 345 -0.08 -1.77 26.81
CA HIS A 345 -0.68 -2.17 28.09
C HIS A 345 -0.28 -1.22 29.23
N GLU A 346 0.98 -0.80 29.29
CA GLU A 346 1.46 0.17 30.29
C GLU A 346 0.74 1.52 30.19
N ILE A 347 0.52 2.03 28.98
CA ILE A 347 -0.18 3.30 28.76
C ILE A 347 -1.63 3.21 29.22
N ILE A 348 -2.37 2.23 28.71
CA ILE A 348 -3.82 2.12 28.95
C ILE A 348 -4.14 1.75 30.40
N SER A 349 -3.24 1.04 31.08
CA SER A 349 -3.41 0.68 32.51
C SER A 349 -3.04 1.83 33.46
N SER A 350 -2.21 2.78 33.02
CA SER A 350 -1.73 3.88 33.87
C SER A 350 -2.62 5.12 33.82
N SER A 351 -3.38 5.30 32.73
CA SER A 351 -4.19 6.50 32.52
C SER A 351 -5.36 6.29 31.57
N THR A 352 -6.33 7.21 31.65
CA THR A 352 -7.43 7.35 30.68
C THR A 352 -7.24 8.63 29.88
N GLY A 353 -8.05 8.83 28.83
CA GLY A 353 -7.97 10.02 27.98
C GLY A 353 -6.89 9.93 26.92
N ASN A 354 -6.52 8.72 26.49
CA ASN A 354 -5.57 8.52 25.40
C ASN A 354 -6.30 8.12 24.10
N PHE A 355 -5.94 8.76 22.99
CA PHE A 355 -6.21 8.28 21.65
C PHE A 355 -4.91 7.73 21.08
N ILE A 356 -4.86 6.42 20.82
CA ILE A 356 -3.64 5.71 20.43
C ILE A 356 -3.87 5.11 19.05
N TRP A 357 -3.17 5.63 18.03
CA TRP A 357 -3.08 4.98 16.73
C TRP A 357 -1.87 4.05 16.72
N ILE A 358 -2.06 2.81 16.26
CA ILE A 358 -1.02 1.81 16.11
C ILE A 358 -0.91 1.35 14.66
N ASN A 359 0.31 1.38 14.12
CA ASN A 359 0.68 0.69 12.89
C ASN A 359 1.58 -0.50 13.22
N LYS A 360 1.06 -1.71 13.01
CA LYS A 360 1.82 -2.95 13.24
C LYS A 360 2.68 -3.32 12.02
N ARG A 361 3.60 -4.25 12.24
CA ARG A 361 4.36 -4.93 11.17
C ARG A 361 3.58 -6.10 10.57
N GLY A 362 2.68 -6.68 11.35
CA GLY A 362 1.73 -7.70 10.91
C GLY A 362 2.42 -8.92 10.30
N VAL A 363 1.84 -9.43 9.21
CA VAL A 363 2.36 -10.59 8.47
C VAL A 363 2.68 -10.17 7.03
N HIS A 364 3.44 -9.08 6.90
CA HIS A 364 3.97 -8.63 5.62
C HIS A 364 4.88 -9.71 4.99
N PHE A 365 4.86 -9.83 3.66
CA PHE A 365 5.76 -10.73 2.96
C PHE A 365 7.23 -10.35 3.24
N GLN A 366 8.14 -11.27 3.57
CA GLN A 366 8.07 -12.73 3.56
C GLN A 366 7.48 -13.32 4.85
N TYR A 367 6.43 -14.14 4.73
CA TYR A 367 5.67 -14.64 5.89
C TYR A 367 6.50 -15.45 6.89
N THR A 368 7.52 -16.17 6.44
CA THR A 368 8.43 -16.92 7.33
C THR A 368 9.29 -16.05 8.24
N ASN A 369 9.29 -14.72 8.04
CA ASN A 369 9.99 -13.78 8.89
C ASN A 369 9.08 -13.23 10.01
N ALA A 370 7.79 -13.60 10.02
CA ALA A 370 6.82 -13.15 11.01
C ALA A 370 6.77 -14.02 12.28
N PHE A 371 7.56 -15.10 12.34
CA PHE A 371 7.62 -16.01 13.49
C PHE A 371 8.94 -16.81 13.51
N PRO A 372 9.38 -17.35 14.67
CA PRO A 372 10.48 -18.30 14.75
C PRO A 372 10.14 -19.58 13.97
N ARG A 373 10.96 -19.96 12.99
CA ARG A 373 10.64 -21.02 12.02
C ARG A 373 10.35 -22.39 12.66
N ASP A 374 10.99 -22.69 13.79
CA ASP A 374 10.81 -23.92 14.56
C ASP A 374 9.51 -23.96 15.39
N THR A 375 8.76 -22.86 15.40
CA THR A 375 7.45 -22.74 16.07
C THR A 375 6.28 -22.69 15.08
N ALA A 376 6.53 -23.01 13.80
CA ALA A 376 5.49 -23.12 12.78
C ALA A 376 4.33 -24.00 13.27
N GLN A 377 3.11 -23.47 13.25
CA GLN A 377 1.92 -24.21 13.65
C GLN A 377 1.43 -25.14 12.54
N TRP A 378 1.63 -24.73 11.29
CA TRP A 378 1.27 -25.51 10.11
C TRP A 378 2.49 -25.71 9.22
N GLU A 379 2.73 -26.97 8.85
CA GLU A 379 3.86 -27.41 8.03
C GLU A 379 3.40 -28.18 6.78
N PRO A 380 4.20 -28.26 5.71
CA PRO A 380 5.49 -27.57 5.52
C PRO A 380 5.33 -26.06 5.31
N ILE A 381 6.37 -25.28 5.66
CA ILE A 381 6.44 -23.83 5.40
C ILE A 381 7.33 -23.52 4.19
N LEU A 382 7.11 -22.36 3.58
CA LEU A 382 7.83 -21.93 2.39
C LEU A 382 9.31 -21.62 2.72
N GLU A 383 10.26 -22.43 2.24
CA GLU A 383 11.70 -22.15 2.45
C GLU A 383 12.28 -21.09 1.50
N LEU A 384 11.64 -20.92 0.34
CA LEU A 384 12.09 -20.02 -0.73
C LEU A 384 11.45 -18.63 -0.61
N ARG A 385 12.19 -17.60 -1.00
CA ARG A 385 11.68 -16.23 -1.12
C ARG A 385 10.88 -16.06 -2.42
N THR A 386 9.74 -16.74 -2.56
CA THR A 386 8.96 -16.80 -3.81
C THR A 386 7.46 -16.60 -3.59
N HIS A 387 6.79 -16.07 -4.61
CA HIS A 387 5.33 -15.94 -4.71
C HIS A 387 4.73 -16.92 -5.72
N ASP A 388 5.51 -17.90 -6.19
CA ASP A 388 5.08 -18.81 -7.23
C ASP A 388 3.85 -19.62 -6.75
N PRO A 389 2.72 -19.57 -7.49
CA PRO A 389 1.51 -20.31 -7.15
C PRO A 389 1.71 -21.82 -6.95
N ILE A 390 2.80 -22.39 -7.48
CA ILE A 390 3.14 -23.80 -7.25
C ILE A 390 3.37 -24.13 -5.76
N TRP A 391 3.77 -23.14 -4.96
CA TRP A 391 4.04 -23.30 -3.52
C TRP A 391 2.93 -22.73 -2.63
N ARG A 392 1.70 -22.66 -3.15
CA ARG A 392 0.55 -22.07 -2.46
C ARG A 392 0.32 -22.69 -1.07
N ALA A 393 0.42 -24.01 -0.93
CA ALA A 393 0.14 -24.68 0.34
C ALA A 393 1.16 -24.28 1.42
N GLU A 394 2.44 -24.29 1.09
CA GLU A 394 3.54 -23.87 1.94
C GLU A 394 3.47 -22.39 2.31
N MET A 395 3.05 -21.55 1.35
CA MET A 395 2.82 -20.14 1.54
C MET A 395 1.68 -19.87 2.53
N VAL A 396 0.54 -20.54 2.37
CA VAL A 396 -0.61 -20.44 3.28
C VAL A 396 -0.23 -20.94 4.68
N ASN A 397 0.52 -22.03 4.79
CA ASN A 397 1.02 -22.54 6.07
C ASN A 397 1.94 -21.55 6.78
N ALA A 398 2.87 -20.93 6.05
CA ALA A 398 3.74 -19.89 6.60
C ALA A 398 2.95 -18.64 7.01
N TYR A 399 2.00 -18.21 6.17
CA TYR A 399 1.13 -17.07 6.45
C TYR A 399 0.29 -17.30 7.72
N ASP A 400 -0.43 -18.42 7.81
CA ASP A 400 -1.27 -18.73 8.95
C ASP A 400 -0.45 -18.90 10.23
N SER A 401 0.74 -19.51 10.16
CA SER A 401 1.65 -19.60 11.31
C SER A 401 2.12 -18.22 11.79
N GLY A 402 2.38 -17.31 10.85
CA GLY A 402 2.67 -15.91 11.15
C GLY A 402 1.48 -15.18 11.78
N LEU A 403 0.25 -15.41 11.29
CA LEU A 403 -0.97 -14.85 11.89
C LEU A 403 -1.10 -15.27 13.34
N TYR A 404 -0.98 -16.58 13.61
CA TYR A 404 -1.03 -17.12 14.96
C TYR A 404 -0.01 -16.45 15.86
N TYR A 405 1.27 -16.45 15.47
CA TYR A 405 2.33 -15.89 16.31
C TYR A 405 2.14 -14.39 16.58
N ASN A 406 1.87 -13.62 15.52
CA ASN A 406 1.76 -12.17 15.58
C ASN A 406 0.53 -11.73 16.39
N LEU A 407 -0.66 -12.27 16.09
CA LEU A 407 -1.90 -11.85 16.73
C LEU A 407 -1.97 -12.36 18.17
N GLU A 408 -1.62 -13.62 18.42
CA GLU A 408 -1.59 -14.18 19.77
C GLU A 408 -0.60 -13.42 20.67
N GLY A 409 0.61 -13.17 20.17
CA GLY A 409 1.66 -12.46 20.90
C GLY A 409 1.29 -11.01 21.21
N PHE A 410 0.78 -10.27 20.21
CA PHE A 410 0.39 -8.87 20.38
C PHE A 410 -0.79 -8.71 21.34
N PHE A 411 -1.91 -9.38 21.07
CA PHE A 411 -3.15 -9.14 21.82
C PHE A 411 -3.06 -9.63 23.26
N ARG A 412 -2.37 -10.75 23.54
CA ARG A 412 -2.13 -11.19 24.92
C ARG A 412 -1.20 -10.25 25.69
N ALA A 413 -0.23 -9.64 25.02
CA ALA A 413 0.66 -8.67 25.66
C ALA A 413 -0.04 -7.35 25.95
N ALA A 414 -0.92 -6.91 25.03
CA ALA A 414 -1.68 -5.67 25.15
C ALA A 414 -2.82 -5.74 26.16
N PHE A 415 -3.54 -6.86 26.20
CA PHE A 415 -4.79 -6.99 26.96
C PHE A 415 -4.80 -8.23 27.88
N PRO A 416 -3.77 -8.49 28.70
CA PRO A 416 -3.66 -9.74 29.47
C PRO A 416 -4.84 -10.02 30.42
N ASP A 417 -5.65 -9.02 30.75
CA ASP A 417 -6.87 -9.13 31.54
C ASP A 417 -7.98 -8.25 30.91
N THR A 418 -9.22 -8.72 30.96
CA THR A 418 -10.38 -8.04 30.35
C THR A 418 -10.85 -6.83 31.15
N SER A 419 -10.38 -6.63 32.38
CA SER A 419 -10.69 -5.44 33.18
C SER A 419 -10.34 -4.12 32.47
N ILE A 420 -9.37 -4.14 31.54
CA ILE A 420 -8.98 -2.98 30.74
C ILE A 420 -10.11 -2.44 29.85
N PHE A 421 -11.03 -3.32 29.43
CA PHE A 421 -12.14 -2.99 28.55
C PHE A 421 -13.24 -2.15 29.22
N SER A 422 -13.24 -2.07 30.55
CA SER A 422 -14.13 -1.17 31.31
C SER A 422 -13.90 0.32 31.02
N HIS A 423 -12.74 0.66 30.45
CA HIS A 423 -12.34 2.04 30.15
C HIS A 423 -11.52 2.15 28.87
N THR A 424 -11.42 1.09 28.06
CA THR A 424 -10.67 1.10 26.81
C THR A 424 -11.49 0.45 25.71
N LEU A 425 -11.67 1.17 24.60
CA LEU A 425 -12.28 0.66 23.37
C LEU A 425 -11.20 0.53 22.30
N VAL A 426 -11.15 -0.62 21.63
CA VAL A 426 -10.14 -0.92 20.61
C VAL A 426 -10.84 -1.18 19.29
N LEU A 427 -10.52 -0.40 18.26
CA LEU A 427 -10.94 -0.69 16.89
C LEU A 427 -9.74 -1.27 16.14
N TYR A 428 -9.89 -2.49 15.62
CA TYR A 428 -8.84 -3.24 14.93
C TYR A 428 -9.21 -3.52 13.49
N THR A 429 -8.28 -3.26 12.57
CA THR A 429 -8.36 -3.66 11.17
C THR A 429 -6.96 -3.93 10.61
N SER A 430 -6.86 -4.40 9.37
CA SER A 430 -5.63 -4.32 8.59
C SER A 430 -5.73 -3.19 7.58
N ASP A 431 -4.62 -2.58 7.19
CA ASP A 431 -4.55 -1.58 6.13
C ASP A 431 -5.02 -2.13 4.76
N HIS A 432 -4.56 -3.32 4.41
CA HIS A 432 -4.99 -4.12 3.29
C HIS A 432 -4.79 -5.60 3.62
N ALA A 433 -5.26 -6.45 2.72
CA ALA A 433 -5.06 -7.88 2.77
C ALA A 433 -4.05 -8.28 1.71
N GLN A 434 -4.05 -9.55 1.30
CA GLN A 434 -2.90 -10.11 0.61
C GLN A 434 -3.33 -11.33 -0.21
N THR A 435 -2.88 -11.45 -1.46
CA THR A 435 -3.03 -12.71 -2.19
C THR A 435 -2.20 -13.81 -1.52
N LEU A 436 -2.64 -15.05 -1.64
CA LEU A 436 -1.83 -16.21 -1.23
C LEU A 436 -1.65 -17.16 -2.42
N ALA A 437 -1.57 -16.57 -3.61
CA ALA A 437 -1.61 -17.25 -4.89
C ALA A 437 -2.91 -18.03 -5.19
N GLN A 438 -4.06 -17.50 -4.74
CA GLN A 438 -5.36 -18.02 -5.18
C GLN A 438 -5.49 -17.80 -6.68
N ASP A 439 -6.17 -18.70 -7.39
CA ASP A 439 -6.50 -18.52 -8.81
C ASP A 439 -5.31 -18.21 -9.73
N GLY A 440 -4.11 -18.61 -9.29
CA GLY A 440 -2.86 -18.36 -10.00
C GLY A 440 -2.36 -16.93 -9.90
N GLU A 441 -2.68 -16.18 -8.84
CA GLU A 441 -2.10 -14.86 -8.52
C GLU A 441 -0.60 -14.96 -8.17
N TRP A 442 0.26 -14.11 -8.75
CA TRP A 442 1.73 -14.20 -8.59
C TRP A 442 2.33 -13.12 -7.70
N TRP A 443 1.55 -12.14 -7.26
CA TRP A 443 2.03 -10.95 -6.56
C TRP A 443 1.32 -10.75 -5.26
N SER A 444 2.03 -10.16 -4.30
CA SER A 444 1.51 -10.07 -2.97
C SER A 444 0.26 -9.16 -2.88
N HIS A 445 0.45 -7.85 -3.02
CA HIS A 445 -0.61 -6.86 -2.88
C HIS A 445 -0.39 -5.69 -3.85
N CYS A 446 -1.09 -4.57 -3.65
CA CYS A 446 -1.05 -3.38 -4.48
C CYS A 446 -1.60 -3.53 -5.91
N ARG A 447 -2.54 -4.45 -6.10
CA ARG A 447 -3.25 -4.71 -7.35
C ARG A 447 -4.76 -4.78 -7.14
N ASN A 448 -5.43 -5.33 -8.14
CA ASN A 448 -6.86 -5.37 -8.30
C ASN A 448 -7.49 -6.70 -7.87
N SER A 449 -6.78 -7.57 -7.15
CA SER A 449 -7.41 -8.77 -6.61
C SER A 449 -8.31 -8.40 -5.42
N PRO A 450 -9.55 -8.92 -5.35
CA PRO A 450 -10.37 -8.81 -4.15
C PRO A 450 -9.71 -9.43 -2.93
N ASN A 451 -8.85 -10.44 -3.09
CA ASN A 451 -8.11 -11.08 -1.98
C ASN A 451 -7.20 -10.08 -1.25
N GLU A 452 -6.77 -9.02 -1.93
CA GLU A 452 -5.93 -7.95 -1.36
C GLU A 452 -6.75 -6.91 -0.59
N ALA A 453 -8.08 -6.97 -0.65
CA ALA A 453 -8.97 -6.05 0.04
C ALA A 453 -9.75 -6.70 1.21
N LYS A 454 -9.62 -8.01 1.42
CA LYS A 454 -10.30 -8.80 2.46
C LYS A 454 -9.69 -8.59 3.85
N VAL A 455 -10.04 -7.52 4.53
CA VAL A 455 -9.46 -7.18 5.85
C VAL A 455 -10.40 -7.54 7.00
N PRO A 456 -9.89 -7.84 8.21
CA PRO A 456 -10.73 -7.92 9.39
C PRO A 456 -11.22 -6.52 9.80
N LEU A 457 -12.37 -6.47 10.48
CA LEU A 457 -12.80 -5.30 11.22
C LEU A 457 -13.47 -5.73 12.53
N ILE A 458 -12.85 -5.35 13.64
CA ILE A 458 -13.18 -5.85 14.97
C ILE A 458 -13.21 -4.68 15.96
N LEU A 459 -14.23 -4.63 16.81
CA LEU A 459 -14.25 -3.79 18.00
C LEU A 459 -14.03 -4.67 19.24
N LEU A 460 -13.06 -4.31 20.08
CA LEU A 460 -12.89 -4.88 21.41
C LEU A 460 -13.34 -3.87 22.48
N GLY A 461 -14.03 -4.37 23.48
CA GLY A 461 -14.40 -3.63 24.68
C GLY A 461 -15.89 -3.69 25.00
N GLU A 462 -16.35 -2.75 25.82
CA GLU A 462 -17.74 -2.64 26.25
C GLU A 462 -18.41 -1.42 25.60
N PRO A 463 -18.94 -1.54 24.36
CA PRO A 463 -19.64 -0.44 23.72
C PRO A 463 -20.93 -0.09 24.50
N ASN A 464 -21.27 1.19 24.57
CA ASN A 464 -22.46 1.67 25.28
C ASN A 464 -23.79 1.40 24.55
N GLN A 465 -23.74 0.66 23.43
CA GLN A 465 -24.88 0.36 22.59
C GLN A 465 -24.71 -1.01 21.93
N GLU A 466 -25.83 -1.61 21.55
CA GLU A 466 -25.84 -2.83 20.74
C GLU A 466 -25.30 -2.52 19.33
N LEU A 467 -24.54 -3.46 18.79
CA LEU A 467 -23.89 -3.34 17.49
C LEU A 467 -24.47 -4.37 16.53
N ASP A 468 -24.86 -3.91 15.33
CA ASP A 468 -25.24 -4.81 14.26
C ASP A 468 -23.99 -5.19 13.44
N THR A 469 -23.44 -6.36 13.76
CA THR A 469 -22.26 -6.90 13.07
C THR A 469 -22.58 -7.55 11.72
N SER A 470 -23.86 -7.61 11.32
CA SER A 470 -24.26 -8.12 10.00
C SER A 470 -24.09 -7.10 8.87
N TYR A 471 -23.80 -5.83 9.20
CA TYR A 471 -23.50 -4.80 8.21
C TYR A 471 -22.25 -5.12 7.39
N ALA A 472 -22.34 -4.99 6.06
CA ALA A 472 -21.22 -5.15 5.15
C ALA A 472 -20.23 -3.98 5.28
N ALA A 473 -19.30 -4.10 6.23
CA ALA A 473 -18.39 -3.02 6.59
C ALA A 473 -17.24 -2.81 5.59
N SER A 474 -16.72 -1.57 5.57
CA SER A 474 -15.51 -1.17 4.85
C SER A 474 -14.69 -0.18 5.68
N HIS A 475 -13.44 0.05 5.29
CA HIS A 475 -12.59 1.08 5.89
C HIS A 475 -13.19 2.48 5.88
N PHE A 476 -14.04 2.81 4.91
CA PHE A 476 -14.65 4.13 4.87
C PHE A 476 -15.56 4.40 6.08
N ASN A 477 -16.07 3.35 6.73
CA ASN A 477 -16.88 3.47 7.95
C ASN A 477 -16.04 3.76 9.22
N ILE A 478 -14.72 3.53 9.18
CA ILE A 478 -13.85 3.59 10.36
C ILE A 478 -13.74 5.01 10.91
N PHE A 479 -13.51 6.00 10.06
CA PHE A 479 -13.27 7.37 10.52
C PHE A 479 -14.45 7.91 11.33
N ALA A 480 -15.68 7.82 10.81
CA ALA A 480 -16.88 8.22 11.53
C ALA A 480 -17.13 7.38 12.79
N THR A 481 -16.74 6.10 12.80
CA THR A 481 -16.80 5.24 14.00
C THR A 481 -15.85 5.74 15.08
N LEU A 482 -14.64 6.17 14.72
CA LEU A 482 -13.69 6.79 15.66
C LEU A 482 -14.21 8.12 16.20
N LEU A 483 -14.88 8.94 15.38
CA LEU A 483 -15.53 10.18 15.84
C LEU A 483 -16.66 9.88 16.85
N ASP A 484 -17.48 8.86 16.59
CA ASP A 484 -18.53 8.42 17.52
C ASP A 484 -17.92 7.91 18.84
N LEU A 485 -16.81 7.16 18.79
CA LEU A 485 -16.08 6.71 19.98
C LEU A 485 -15.54 7.88 20.81
N MET A 486 -15.17 8.99 20.18
CA MET A 486 -14.78 10.23 20.85
C MET A 486 -15.97 11.03 21.40
N GLY A 487 -17.20 10.66 21.06
CA GLY A 487 -18.42 11.37 21.43
C GLY A 487 -18.69 12.62 20.59
N ILE A 488 -18.13 12.70 19.38
CA ILE A 488 -18.39 13.80 18.44
C ILE A 488 -19.72 13.52 17.74
N ALA A 489 -20.64 14.49 17.78
CA ALA A 489 -21.92 14.36 17.10
C ALA A 489 -21.76 14.58 15.58
N GLN A 490 -22.63 13.98 14.77
CA GLN A 490 -22.49 13.99 13.30
C GLN A 490 -22.58 15.40 12.71
N GLU A 491 -23.30 16.29 13.38
CA GLU A 491 -23.49 17.69 13.01
C GLU A 491 -22.22 18.53 13.25
N GLN A 492 -21.26 17.98 14.01
CA GLN A 492 -19.96 18.59 14.31
C GLN A 492 -18.86 18.07 13.38
N HIS A 493 -19.17 17.12 12.49
CA HIS A 493 -18.20 16.67 11.48
C HIS A 493 -17.91 17.82 10.50
N GLN A 494 -16.64 18.09 10.23
CA GLN A 494 -16.27 19.13 9.26
C GLN A 494 -16.65 18.75 7.83
N TYR A 495 -16.65 17.45 7.53
CA TYR A 495 -16.95 16.88 6.23
C TYR A 495 -18.02 15.80 6.33
N ASP A 496 -18.66 15.52 5.20
CA ASP A 496 -19.48 14.33 5.09
C ASP A 496 -18.55 13.11 5.07
N TYR A 497 -18.79 12.16 5.97
CA TYR A 497 -18.05 10.92 6.09
C TYR A 497 -19.03 9.75 5.89
N GLN A 498 -18.52 8.58 5.51
CA GLN A 498 -19.41 7.41 5.45
C GLN A 498 -19.97 7.09 6.85
N PRO A 499 -21.16 6.48 6.93
CA PRO A 499 -21.81 6.21 8.21
C PRO A 499 -20.92 5.40 9.17
N SER A 500 -20.98 5.78 10.44
CA SER A 500 -20.37 5.02 11.53
C SER A 500 -21.00 3.62 11.66
N LEU A 501 -20.19 2.64 12.05
CA LEU A 501 -20.63 1.27 12.32
C LEU A 501 -21.63 1.20 13.49
N PHE A 502 -21.72 2.24 14.31
CA PHE A 502 -22.66 2.34 15.43
C PHE A 502 -24.05 2.82 14.99
N ARG A 503 -24.20 3.22 13.73
CA ARG A 503 -25.43 3.84 13.21
C ARG A 503 -26.00 3.12 12.00
N VAL A 504 -25.47 1.94 11.68
CA VAL A 504 -25.87 1.14 10.52
C VAL A 504 -26.42 -0.22 10.95
N SER A 505 -27.28 -0.79 10.11
CA SER A 505 -27.78 -2.15 10.25
C SER A 505 -27.51 -2.98 8.99
N GLY A 506 -27.54 -4.31 9.11
CA GLY A 506 -27.34 -5.25 8.00
C GLY A 506 -28.18 -4.95 6.76
N GLU A 507 -29.44 -4.53 6.96
CA GLU A 507 -30.37 -4.15 5.90
C GLU A 507 -29.93 -2.94 5.08
N GLN A 508 -29.05 -2.10 5.64
CA GLN A 508 -28.52 -0.90 4.99
C GLN A 508 -27.21 -1.16 4.24
N SER A 509 -26.72 -2.40 4.24
CA SER A 509 -25.52 -2.81 3.53
C SER A 509 -25.59 -2.43 2.06
N ARG A 510 -24.50 -1.87 1.54
CA ARG A 510 -24.34 -1.50 0.13
C ARG A 510 -23.22 -2.32 -0.50
N PRO A 511 -23.22 -2.52 -1.83
CA PRO A 511 -22.08 -3.09 -2.52
C PRO A 511 -20.79 -2.35 -2.15
N ARG A 512 -19.77 -3.11 -1.78
CA ARG A 512 -18.48 -2.61 -1.35
C ARG A 512 -17.51 -2.55 -2.51
N PHE A 513 -16.58 -1.62 -2.42
CA PHE A 513 -15.56 -1.36 -3.42
C PHE A 513 -14.23 -1.07 -2.73
N TYR A 514 -13.14 -1.35 -3.44
CA TYR A 514 -11.78 -0.97 -3.03
C TYR A 514 -11.11 -0.19 -4.16
N TYR A 515 -10.18 0.68 -3.79
CA TYR A 515 -9.46 1.54 -4.73
C TYR A 515 -8.05 1.02 -4.99
N VAL A 516 -7.62 1.07 -6.25
CA VAL A 516 -6.24 0.74 -6.63
C VAL A 516 -5.67 1.90 -7.43
N GLY A 517 -4.42 2.26 -7.16
CA GLY A 517 -3.69 3.32 -7.86
C GLY A 517 -3.38 4.56 -6.99
N SER A 518 -2.92 5.63 -7.62
CA SER A 518 -2.65 6.92 -6.95
C SER A 518 -3.96 7.57 -6.49
N LEU A 519 -3.95 8.13 -5.28
CA LEU A 519 -5.12 8.83 -4.73
C LEU A 519 -5.53 10.00 -5.63
N GLU A 520 -4.58 10.75 -6.17
CA GLU A 520 -4.82 11.90 -7.05
C GLU A 520 -5.32 11.51 -8.46
N GLY A 521 -5.45 10.21 -8.73
CA GLY A 521 -5.94 9.64 -9.98
C GLY A 521 -4.83 9.22 -10.93
N GLY A 522 -5.20 8.92 -12.17
CA GLY A 522 -4.30 8.43 -13.21
C GLY A 522 -4.92 7.30 -14.02
N ALA A 523 -4.23 6.86 -15.08
CA ALA A 523 -4.73 5.81 -15.96
C ALA A 523 -4.99 4.46 -15.26
N ASN A 524 -4.28 4.19 -14.16
CA ASN A 524 -4.41 2.95 -13.38
C ASN A 524 -5.36 3.09 -12.18
N ALA A 525 -5.89 4.28 -11.92
CA ALA A 525 -6.57 4.60 -10.68
C ALA A 525 -8.09 4.38 -10.82
N ARG A 526 -8.65 3.41 -10.10
CA ARG A 526 -10.08 3.06 -10.22
C ARG A 526 -10.60 2.27 -9.02
N PHE A 527 -11.92 2.34 -8.82
CA PHE A 527 -12.64 1.44 -7.94
C PHE A 527 -12.89 0.10 -8.62
N TYR A 528 -12.80 -0.97 -7.83
CA TYR A 528 -13.20 -2.31 -8.22
C TYR A 528 -14.32 -2.80 -7.31
N PRO A 529 -15.35 -3.45 -7.86
CA PRO A 529 -16.39 -4.07 -7.05
C PRO A 529 -15.80 -5.23 -6.25
N PHE A 530 -16.17 -5.34 -4.99
CA PHE A 530 -15.79 -6.46 -4.14
C PHE A 530 -16.88 -7.54 -4.09
N ASP A 531 -18.15 -7.13 -3.93
CA ASP A 531 -19.26 -8.07 -3.73
C ASP A 531 -19.79 -8.72 -5.03
N ASP A 532 -19.59 -8.09 -6.20
CA ASP A 532 -20.08 -8.60 -7.49
C ASP A 532 -19.36 -9.87 -7.97
N GLU A 533 -18.15 -10.15 -7.48
CA GLU A 533 -17.43 -11.40 -7.79
C GLU A 533 -17.78 -12.54 -6.81
N ALA A 534 -18.29 -12.23 -5.62
CA ALA A 534 -18.78 -13.23 -4.67
C ALA A 534 -20.13 -13.83 -5.08
N ALA A 535 -20.93 -13.12 -5.90
CA ALA A 535 -22.21 -13.60 -6.45
C ALA A 535 -22.05 -14.58 -7.63
N GLY A 536 -20.82 -14.93 -8.02
CA GLY A 536 -20.49 -15.79 -9.14
C GLY A 536 -20.01 -17.20 -8.80
N GLN A 537 -20.19 -17.68 -7.56
CA GLN A 537 -19.97 -19.08 -7.17
C GLN A 537 -21.27 -19.88 -7.09
#